data_AF-A0AA88KW84-F1
#
_entry.id   AF-A0AA88KW84-F1
#
_cell.length_a   1.000
_cell.length_b   1.000
_cell.length_c   1.000
_cell.angle_alpha   90.00
_cell.angle_beta   90.00
_cell.angle_gamma   90.00
#
_symmetry.space_group_name_H-M   'P 1'
#
loop_
_entity.id
_entity.type
_entity.pdbx_description
1 polymer ?
#
loop_
_entity_poly.entity_id
_entity_poly.type
_entity_poly.pdbx_seq_one_letter_code
_entity_poly.pdbx_strand_id
1 'polypeptide(L)'
;MAERPIEEARRTKHAHTKDLNVILPLGRSNYLGSPELFSLELVNGTPWHHLGYDIMALHTRWHQSTIKQALGGDPTFITTIREPAQLFESLYSYYNLYKFHGELTLYEFLDKLEDEDFKRKDDRFLQKIGRNQMLFDLGFPIEDFDNEEKVKKFVEEVEQNFDLVMVTDKMEESIVLLKHLLCWDYRDLVFLKRNSRAKNKIQKLSVDQTNKLRRWLKADNYLYTKLREVFDKKVEKFGYKKMEEEKQKLSSVMNQIMEGCLSEEQLMKRDQTKRALNLNMPEALSDDVFVENEVDKGQNKYGIEKDLTHNLWRRQNLRRLAEKNVNESLGFFSDFLPSDVSEKVSL
;
A
#
# COMPACT_ATOMS: atom_id res chain seq x y z
N MET A 1 -1.97 -1.97 -7.30
CA MET A 1 -3.07 -1.57 -6.40
C MET A 1 -4.12 -2.69 -6.22
N ALA A 2 -3.91 -3.59 -5.26
CA ALA A 2 -4.91 -4.45 -4.58
C ALA A 2 -4.26 -5.14 -3.37
N GLU A 3 -3.26 -4.48 -2.80
CA GLU A 3 -2.56 -4.89 -1.60
C GLU A 3 -2.63 -3.70 -0.67
N ARG A 4 -3.79 -3.56 -0.04
CA ARG A 4 -4.08 -2.59 1.03
C ARG A 4 -3.07 -2.57 2.21
N PRO A 5 -1.92 -3.29 2.28
CA PRO A 5 -1.05 -3.17 3.47
C PRO A 5 0.42 -3.62 3.38
N ILE A 6 0.99 -3.78 2.18
CA ILE A 6 2.42 -4.05 2.12
C ILE A 6 3.19 -2.83 2.60
N GLU A 7 2.60 -1.64 2.46
CA GLU A 7 3.29 -0.41 2.78
C GLU A 7 2.90 0.14 4.16
N GLU A 8 1.61 0.21 4.55
CA GLU A 8 1.20 0.87 5.82
C GLU A 8 1.73 0.22 7.11
N ALA A 9 1.76 -1.11 7.20
CA ALA A 9 2.25 -1.85 8.38
C ALA A 9 3.78 -1.93 8.45
N ARG A 10 4.44 -1.74 7.29
CA ARG A 10 5.84 -2.13 7.06
C ARG A 10 6.75 -0.92 6.96
N ARG A 11 6.22 0.21 6.42
CA ARG A 11 6.74 1.59 6.56
C ARG A 11 7.20 1.84 7.99
N THR A 12 6.42 1.35 8.93
CA THR A 12 6.54 1.70 10.34
C THR A 12 7.65 0.92 11.02
N LYS A 13 7.85 -0.38 10.79
CA LYS A 13 8.84 -1.12 11.59
C LYS A 13 10.29 -0.76 11.25
N HIS A 14 10.70 -0.83 9.97
CA HIS A 14 12.08 -0.53 9.58
C HIS A 14 12.41 0.95 9.78
N ALA A 15 11.51 1.86 9.36
CA ALA A 15 11.71 3.28 9.63
C ALA A 15 11.72 3.58 11.14
N HIS A 16 10.97 2.86 11.96
CA HIS A 16 11.02 3.02 13.41
C HIS A 16 12.30 2.50 14.05
N THR A 17 12.82 1.36 13.59
CA THR A 17 14.06 0.77 14.16
C THR A 17 15.31 1.49 13.69
N LYS A 18 15.28 2.03 12.46
CA LYS A 18 16.39 2.76 11.83
C LYS A 18 16.24 4.27 11.87
N ASP A 19 15.16 4.75 12.48
CA ASP A 19 14.98 6.16 12.79
C ASP A 19 14.89 7.06 11.54
N LEU A 20 14.15 6.57 10.55
CA LEU A 20 13.99 7.17 9.22
C LEU A 20 12.75 8.08 9.16
N ASN A 21 12.87 9.16 8.39
CA ASN A 21 11.80 10.09 8.06
C ASN A 21 10.99 9.57 6.87
N VAL A 22 9.69 9.42 7.06
CA VAL A 22 8.77 8.87 6.06
C VAL A 22 7.83 9.97 5.58
N ILE A 23 7.59 10.08 4.27
CA ILE A 23 6.54 10.96 3.75
C ILE A 23 5.19 10.45 4.26
N LEU A 24 4.41 11.33 4.88
CA LEU A 24 3.05 11.06 5.36
C LEU A 24 2.10 12.14 4.82
N PRO A 25 0.88 11.77 4.38
CA PRO A 25 -0.10 12.74 3.93
C PRO A 25 -0.63 13.58 5.11
N LEU A 26 -1.10 14.80 4.80
CA LEU A 26 -1.84 15.61 5.75
C LEU A 26 -3.22 14.95 5.97
N GLY A 27 -3.40 14.28 7.12
CA GLY A 27 -4.65 13.63 7.52
C GLY A 27 -4.63 12.10 7.44
N ARG A 28 -5.82 11.48 7.50
CA ARG A 28 -6.00 10.01 7.51
C ARG A 28 -6.14 9.41 6.10
N SER A 29 -5.47 9.98 5.11
CA SER A 29 -5.44 9.43 3.74
C SER A 29 -4.31 8.43 3.58
N ASN A 30 -4.49 7.45 2.70
CA ASN A 30 -3.43 6.53 2.26
C ASN A 30 -2.90 6.87 0.87
N TYR A 31 -3.51 7.87 0.24
CA TYR A 31 -3.09 8.45 -1.02
C TYR A 31 -2.46 9.81 -0.79
N LEU A 32 -1.37 10.05 -1.52
CA LEU A 32 -0.73 11.34 -1.62
C LEU A 32 -0.84 11.78 -3.08
N GLY A 33 -1.74 12.73 -3.36
CA GLY A 33 -2.17 13.01 -4.72
C GLY A 33 -3.07 11.91 -5.29
N SER A 34 -3.13 11.82 -6.63
CA SER A 34 -4.10 11.04 -7.41
C SER A 34 -5.52 11.65 -7.37
N PRO A 35 -6.18 11.85 -8.53
CA PRO A 35 -5.79 11.40 -9.87
C PRO A 35 -4.66 12.21 -10.54
N GLU A 36 -4.24 13.32 -9.96
CA GLU A 36 -3.13 14.16 -10.43
C GLU A 36 -1.78 13.52 -10.12
N LEU A 37 -0.78 13.84 -10.95
CA LEU A 37 0.61 13.48 -10.73
C LEU A 37 1.11 14.04 -9.38
N PHE A 38 2.03 13.32 -8.75
CA PHE A 38 2.70 13.80 -7.56
C PHE A 38 3.35 15.17 -7.81
N SER A 39 3.04 16.14 -6.97
CA SER A 39 3.67 17.46 -6.95
C SER A 39 4.37 17.70 -5.60
N LEU A 40 5.40 18.55 -5.60
CA LEU A 40 6.08 18.93 -4.36
C LEU A 40 5.14 19.65 -3.40
N GLU A 41 4.12 20.35 -3.87
CA GLU A 41 3.16 21.07 -3.02
C GLU A 41 2.40 20.15 -2.06
N LEU A 42 2.28 18.86 -2.39
CA LEU A 42 1.69 17.85 -1.51
C LEU A 42 2.51 17.61 -0.24
N VAL A 43 3.79 17.99 -0.24
CA VAL A 43 4.74 17.82 0.86
C VAL A 43 5.38 19.13 1.33
N ASN A 44 5.50 20.12 0.46
CA ASN A 44 5.99 21.48 0.73
C ASN A 44 4.91 22.25 1.49
N GLY A 45 4.97 22.18 2.82
CA GLY A 45 3.96 22.75 3.70
C GLY A 45 3.61 21.83 4.86
N THR A 46 4.08 20.57 4.82
CA THR A 46 4.07 19.77 6.03
C THR A 46 5.07 20.37 7.03
N PRO A 47 4.76 20.38 8.33
CA PRO A 47 5.65 20.89 9.37
C PRO A 47 7.07 20.30 9.37
N TRP A 48 7.29 19.20 8.66
CA TRP A 48 8.53 18.40 8.62
C TRP A 48 9.26 18.44 7.27
N HIS A 49 8.83 19.25 6.30
CA HIS A 49 9.49 19.38 4.99
C HIS A 49 10.98 19.73 5.08
N HIS A 50 11.38 20.48 6.10
CA HIS A 50 12.77 20.91 6.33
C HIS A 50 13.72 19.80 6.80
N LEU A 51 13.20 18.64 7.21
CA LEU A 51 14.01 17.52 7.70
C LEU A 51 14.46 16.56 6.59
N GLY A 52 13.96 16.74 5.37
CA GLY A 52 14.11 15.76 4.30
C GLY A 52 13.31 14.48 4.55
N TYR A 53 13.40 13.54 3.61
CA TYR A 53 12.65 12.28 3.64
C TYR A 53 13.52 11.12 3.18
N ASP A 54 13.50 10.03 3.93
CA ASP A 54 14.25 8.80 3.61
C ASP A 54 13.38 7.79 2.84
N ILE A 55 12.07 7.76 3.11
CA ILE A 55 11.15 6.78 2.54
C ILE A 55 9.87 7.44 2.03
N MET A 56 9.56 7.18 0.76
CA MET A 56 8.24 7.38 0.18
C MET A 56 7.69 6.03 -0.26
N ALA A 57 6.60 5.61 0.38
CA ALA A 57 5.97 4.33 0.07
C ALA A 57 4.45 4.47 0.12
N LEU A 58 3.89 5.55 -0.43
CA LEU A 58 2.45 5.86 -0.41
C LEU A 58 1.81 5.61 -1.77
N HIS A 59 0.49 5.38 -1.79
CA HIS A 59 -0.24 5.40 -3.06
C HIS A 59 -0.19 6.82 -3.64
N THR A 60 0.44 6.96 -4.79
CA THR A 60 0.55 8.21 -5.53
C THR A 60 0.40 7.91 -7.01
N ARG A 61 0.05 8.93 -7.80
CA ARG A 61 0.33 8.87 -9.24
C ARG A 61 1.77 9.34 -9.45
N TRP A 62 2.61 8.48 -9.98
CA TRP A 62 4.06 8.65 -10.01
C TRP A 62 4.50 9.82 -10.90
N HIS A 63 5.50 10.56 -10.44
CA HIS A 63 6.21 11.55 -11.26
C HIS A 63 7.69 11.54 -10.89
N GLN A 64 8.50 10.92 -11.76
CA GLN A 64 9.90 10.55 -11.47
C GLN A 64 10.74 11.73 -10.93
N SER A 65 10.74 12.85 -11.65
CA SER A 65 11.61 13.99 -11.34
C SER A 65 11.23 14.66 -10.03
N THR A 66 9.93 14.87 -9.78
CA THR A 66 9.42 15.48 -8.55
C THR A 66 9.62 14.57 -7.34
N ILE A 67 9.44 13.27 -7.50
CA ILE A 67 9.68 12.32 -6.39
C ILE A 67 11.17 12.25 -6.07
N LYS A 68 12.05 12.20 -7.08
CA LYS A 68 13.51 12.27 -6.86
C LYS A 68 13.91 13.58 -6.18
N GLN A 69 13.28 14.70 -6.56
CA GLN A 69 13.52 15.99 -5.92
C GLN A 69 13.04 16.02 -4.47
N ALA A 70 11.90 15.41 -4.16
CA ALA A 70 11.36 15.34 -2.80
C ALA A 70 12.25 14.54 -1.86
N LEU A 71 12.75 13.38 -2.32
CA LEU A 71 13.64 12.52 -1.53
C LEU A 71 15.07 13.07 -1.46
N GLY A 72 15.53 13.75 -2.51
CA GLY A 72 16.93 14.18 -2.64
C GLY A 72 17.89 13.00 -2.82
N GLY A 73 19.18 13.31 -3.00
CA GLY A 73 20.23 12.30 -3.16
C GLY A 73 20.04 11.37 -4.36
N ASP A 74 20.36 10.09 -4.18
CA ASP A 74 20.15 9.03 -5.17
C ASP A 74 19.29 7.91 -4.57
N PRO A 75 17.96 8.11 -4.52
CA PRO A 75 17.05 7.18 -3.85
C PRO A 75 16.87 5.89 -4.66
N THR A 76 16.71 4.78 -3.95
CA THR A 76 16.37 3.49 -4.57
C THR A 76 14.88 3.43 -4.87
N PHE A 77 14.54 3.18 -6.14
CA PHE A 77 13.16 3.11 -6.61
C PHE A 77 12.70 1.67 -6.82
N ILE A 78 11.62 1.32 -6.15
CA ILE A 78 10.98 0.00 -6.24
C ILE A 78 9.51 0.19 -6.56
N THR A 79 8.98 -0.67 -7.41
CA THR A 79 7.53 -0.75 -7.69
C THR A 79 7.12 -2.20 -7.85
N THR A 80 5.81 -2.46 -7.97
CA THR A 80 5.25 -3.80 -8.15
C THR A 80 4.25 -3.81 -9.31
N ILE A 81 4.39 -4.79 -10.20
CA ILE A 81 3.44 -5.09 -11.26
C ILE A 81 2.70 -6.41 -11.00
N ARG A 82 1.52 -6.54 -11.58
CA ARG A 82 0.66 -7.71 -11.48
C ARG A 82 0.09 -8.06 -12.84
N GLU A 83 -0.26 -9.33 -13.04
CA GLU A 83 -0.96 -9.77 -14.24
C GLU A 83 -2.22 -8.89 -14.46
N PRO A 84 -2.37 -8.21 -15.62
CA PRO A 84 -3.37 -7.16 -15.79
C PRO A 84 -4.82 -7.62 -15.62
N ALA A 85 -5.16 -8.80 -16.14
CA ALA A 85 -6.52 -9.32 -16.04
C ALA A 85 -6.89 -9.67 -14.59
N GLN A 86 -5.97 -10.28 -13.85
CA GLN A 86 -6.12 -10.56 -12.43
C GLN A 86 -6.15 -9.29 -11.57
N LEU A 87 -5.39 -8.26 -11.95
CA LEU A 87 -5.43 -6.96 -11.28
C LEU A 87 -6.80 -6.32 -11.48
N PHE A 88 -7.29 -6.27 -12.71
CA PHE A 88 -8.59 -5.67 -13.01
C PHE A 88 -9.75 -6.43 -12.36
N GLU A 89 -9.77 -7.76 -12.39
CA GLU A 89 -10.75 -8.57 -11.65
C GLU A 89 -10.74 -8.24 -10.15
N SER A 90 -9.55 -8.08 -9.59
CA SER A 90 -9.37 -7.71 -8.19
C SER A 90 -9.90 -6.31 -7.89
N LEU A 91 -9.64 -5.33 -8.76
CA LEU A 91 -10.14 -3.96 -8.64
C LEU A 91 -11.66 -3.92 -8.77
N TYR A 92 -12.22 -4.67 -9.71
CA TYR A 92 -13.66 -4.76 -9.97
C TYR A 92 -14.43 -5.21 -8.73
N SER A 93 -13.95 -6.27 -8.09
CA SER A 93 -14.51 -6.78 -6.84
C SER A 93 -14.27 -5.82 -5.67
N TYR A 94 -13.05 -5.32 -5.51
CA TYR A 94 -12.64 -4.54 -4.36
C TYR A 94 -13.33 -3.17 -4.28
N TYR A 95 -13.40 -2.44 -5.40
CA TYR A 95 -14.01 -1.12 -5.48
C TYR A 95 -15.49 -1.17 -5.84
N ASN A 96 -16.04 -2.39 -5.93
CA ASN A 96 -17.44 -2.61 -6.26
C ASN A 96 -17.83 -1.92 -7.59
N LEU A 97 -16.94 -2.04 -8.60
CA LEU A 97 -17.08 -1.36 -9.90
C LEU A 97 -18.31 -1.83 -10.68
N TYR A 98 -18.93 -2.93 -10.27
CA TYR A 98 -20.20 -3.39 -10.78
C TYR A 98 -21.28 -2.29 -10.70
N LYS A 99 -21.39 -1.58 -9.56
CA LYS A 99 -22.31 -0.44 -9.41
C LYS A 99 -21.91 0.71 -10.32
N PHE A 100 -20.60 0.99 -10.37
CA PHE A 100 -20.07 2.07 -11.18
C PHE A 100 -20.44 1.87 -12.64
N HIS A 101 -20.30 0.67 -13.19
CA HIS A 101 -20.63 0.39 -14.59
C HIS A 101 -22.12 0.10 -14.85
N GLY A 102 -23.04 0.44 -13.93
CA GLY A 102 -24.48 0.30 -14.13
C GLY A 102 -25.02 -1.08 -13.78
N GLU A 103 -24.62 -1.61 -12.62
CA GLU A 103 -24.96 -2.94 -12.10
C GLU A 103 -24.46 -4.11 -12.98
N LEU A 104 -23.50 -3.88 -13.88
CA LEU A 104 -22.90 -4.94 -14.69
C LEU A 104 -21.98 -5.81 -13.83
N THR A 105 -22.20 -7.12 -13.79
CA THR A 105 -21.21 -8.06 -13.27
C THR A 105 -19.92 -7.99 -14.09
N LEU A 106 -18.80 -8.54 -13.58
CA LEU A 106 -17.55 -8.55 -14.35
C LEU A 106 -17.72 -9.30 -15.69
N TYR A 107 -18.50 -10.38 -15.71
CA TYR A 107 -18.76 -11.15 -16.92
C TYR A 107 -19.56 -10.35 -17.95
N GLU A 108 -20.65 -9.69 -17.53
CA GLU A 108 -21.45 -8.85 -18.42
C GLU A 108 -20.67 -7.61 -18.90
N PHE A 109 -19.84 -7.03 -18.04
CA PHE A 109 -18.91 -5.96 -18.41
C PHE A 109 -17.96 -6.43 -19.51
N LEU A 110 -17.36 -7.62 -19.36
CA LEU A 110 -16.50 -8.21 -20.37
C LEU A 110 -17.26 -8.41 -21.68
N ASP A 111 -18.46 -8.97 -21.65
CA ASP A 111 -19.29 -9.15 -22.85
C ASP A 111 -19.52 -7.82 -23.57
N LYS A 112 -19.80 -6.75 -22.81
CA LYS A 112 -19.97 -5.38 -23.30
C LYS A 112 -18.71 -4.70 -23.84
N LEU A 113 -17.50 -5.20 -23.58
CA LEU A 113 -16.26 -4.58 -24.12
C LEU A 113 -16.18 -4.62 -25.66
N GLU A 114 -16.87 -5.56 -26.29
CA GLU A 114 -16.95 -5.69 -27.77
C GLU A 114 -18.04 -4.81 -28.39
N ASP A 115 -18.91 -4.22 -27.57
CA ASP A 115 -19.97 -3.32 -28.01
C ASP A 115 -19.35 -1.94 -28.29
N GLU A 116 -19.38 -1.51 -29.56
CA GLU A 116 -18.84 -0.20 -29.96
C GLU A 116 -19.56 0.97 -29.26
N ASP A 117 -20.83 0.78 -28.90
CA ASP A 117 -21.65 1.77 -28.20
C ASP A 117 -21.38 1.81 -26.68
N PHE A 118 -20.52 0.93 -26.14
CA PHE A 118 -20.17 0.94 -24.73
C PHE A 118 -19.18 2.05 -24.38
N LYS A 119 -19.69 3.29 -24.36
CA LYS A 119 -18.93 4.53 -24.11
C LYS A 119 -18.27 4.58 -22.73
N ARG A 120 -18.79 3.83 -21.76
CA ARG A 120 -18.35 3.86 -20.36
C ARG A 120 -17.14 2.97 -20.07
N LYS A 121 -16.63 2.23 -21.07
CA LYS A 121 -15.52 1.30 -20.86
C LYS A 121 -14.28 2.02 -20.33
N ASP A 122 -13.99 3.22 -20.83
CA ASP A 122 -12.80 4.00 -20.43
C ASP A 122 -13.06 4.93 -19.22
N ASP A 123 -14.26 4.93 -18.65
CA ASP A 123 -14.58 5.72 -17.45
C ASP A 123 -13.73 5.27 -16.25
N ARG A 124 -13.27 6.24 -15.46
CA ARG A 124 -12.48 5.98 -14.26
C ARG A 124 -13.28 6.28 -13.00
N PHE A 125 -13.43 5.28 -12.13
CA PHE A 125 -14.08 5.47 -10.84
C PHE A 125 -13.28 6.45 -9.98
N LEU A 126 -13.97 7.52 -9.53
CA LEU A 126 -13.37 8.67 -8.83
C LEU A 126 -12.22 9.33 -9.62
N GLN A 127 -12.21 9.20 -10.95
CA GLN A 127 -11.09 9.57 -11.83
C GLN A 127 -9.76 8.81 -11.56
N LYS A 128 -9.76 7.80 -10.67
CA LYS A 128 -8.55 7.13 -10.18
C LYS A 128 -8.42 5.69 -10.62
N ILE A 129 -9.51 4.94 -10.70
CA ILE A 129 -9.49 3.48 -10.93
C ILE A 129 -10.13 3.15 -12.27
N GLY A 130 -9.41 2.47 -13.16
CA GLY A 130 -9.97 2.04 -14.45
C GLY A 130 -8.98 1.32 -15.36
N ARG A 131 -9.19 1.46 -16.68
CA ARG A 131 -8.37 0.83 -17.73
C ARG A 131 -6.88 1.20 -17.57
N ASN A 132 -6.00 0.21 -17.76
CA ASN A 132 -4.54 0.34 -17.65
C ASN A 132 -4.08 0.99 -16.32
N GLN A 133 -4.52 0.41 -15.20
CA GLN A 133 -4.29 0.97 -13.87
C GLN A 133 -2.80 1.05 -13.50
N MET A 134 -1.96 0.09 -13.92
CA MET A 134 -0.54 0.12 -13.55
C MET A 134 0.18 1.28 -14.24
N LEU A 135 -0.03 1.47 -15.54
CA LEU A 135 0.52 2.63 -16.25
C LEU A 135 -0.02 3.95 -15.71
N PHE A 136 -1.33 4.01 -15.38
CA PHE A 136 -1.90 5.20 -14.74
C PHE A 136 -1.19 5.53 -13.43
N ASP A 137 -1.04 4.54 -12.54
CA ASP A 137 -0.35 4.70 -11.25
C ASP A 137 1.12 5.11 -11.46
N LEU A 138 1.79 4.62 -12.51
CA LEU A 138 3.14 5.00 -12.92
C LEU A 138 3.24 6.39 -13.57
N GLY A 139 2.12 7.10 -13.75
CA GLY A 139 2.10 8.48 -14.24
C GLY A 139 1.88 8.63 -15.74
N PHE A 140 1.60 7.54 -16.47
CA PHE A 140 1.37 7.63 -17.91
C PHE A 140 0.06 8.38 -18.22
N PRO A 141 0.00 9.20 -19.29
CA PRO A 141 -1.22 9.91 -19.70
C PRO A 141 -2.31 8.96 -20.20
N ILE A 142 -3.57 9.27 -19.89
CA ILE A 142 -4.72 8.39 -20.22
C ILE A 142 -5.00 8.42 -21.73
N GLU A 143 -4.88 9.61 -22.31
CA GLU A 143 -5.05 9.91 -23.74
C GLU A 143 -4.08 9.12 -24.63
N ASP A 144 -2.97 8.65 -24.06
CA ASP A 144 -1.90 7.96 -24.78
C ASP A 144 -1.93 6.44 -24.61
N PHE A 145 -2.89 5.87 -23.87
CA PHE A 145 -2.99 4.41 -23.67
C PHE A 145 -3.08 3.61 -24.96
N ASP A 146 -3.63 4.20 -26.01
CA ASP A 146 -3.77 3.55 -27.31
C ASP A 146 -2.59 3.82 -28.26
N ASN A 147 -1.66 4.70 -27.90
CA ASN A 147 -0.44 5.00 -28.66
C ASN A 147 0.70 4.03 -28.31
N GLU A 148 0.90 3.03 -29.15
CA GLU A 148 1.90 1.98 -28.88
C GLU A 148 3.34 2.49 -28.76
N GLU A 149 3.72 3.50 -29.55
CA GLU A 149 5.09 4.03 -29.53
C GLU A 149 5.38 4.73 -28.20
N LYS A 150 4.45 5.57 -27.75
CA LYS A 150 4.55 6.25 -26.44
C LYS A 150 4.55 5.25 -25.28
N VAL A 151 3.70 4.22 -25.34
CA VAL A 151 3.68 3.16 -24.33
C VAL A 151 5.03 2.43 -24.30
N LYS A 152 5.57 2.02 -25.45
CA LYS A 152 6.87 1.33 -25.53
C LYS A 152 7.99 2.16 -24.91
N LYS A 153 8.11 3.42 -25.32
CA LYS A 153 9.10 4.36 -24.79
C LYS A 153 8.96 4.55 -23.27
N PHE A 154 7.74 4.71 -22.77
CA PHE A 154 7.51 4.88 -21.34
C PHE A 154 7.86 3.62 -20.53
N VAL A 155 7.60 2.42 -21.07
CA VAL A 155 8.02 1.18 -20.41
C VAL A 155 9.54 1.05 -20.31
N GLU A 156 10.27 1.50 -21.33
CA GLU A 156 11.74 1.59 -21.28
C GLU A 156 12.21 2.60 -20.21
N GLU A 157 11.53 3.74 -20.08
CA GLU A 157 11.79 4.72 -19.01
C GLU A 157 11.54 4.11 -17.63
N VAL A 158 10.47 3.33 -17.45
CA VAL A 158 10.19 2.61 -16.19
C VAL A 158 11.29 1.58 -15.90
N GLU A 159 11.74 0.82 -16.91
CA GLU A 159 12.85 -0.14 -16.73
C GLU A 159 14.13 0.55 -16.27
N GLN A 160 14.43 1.75 -16.77
CA GLN A 160 15.63 2.51 -16.43
C GLN A 160 15.54 3.22 -15.07
N ASN A 161 14.35 3.69 -14.71
CA ASN A 161 14.14 4.51 -13.51
C ASN A 161 13.94 3.71 -12.22
N PHE A 162 13.55 2.44 -12.32
CA PHE A 162 13.31 1.57 -11.16
C PHE A 162 14.40 0.53 -11.00
N ASP A 163 15.08 0.53 -9.84
CA ASP A 163 16.11 -0.43 -9.48
C ASP A 163 15.55 -1.87 -9.42
N LEU A 164 14.30 -2.00 -8.98
CA LEU A 164 13.57 -3.26 -8.96
C LEU A 164 12.07 -3.06 -9.22
N VAL A 165 11.60 -3.70 -10.29
CA VAL A 165 10.17 -3.93 -10.53
C VAL A 165 9.82 -5.33 -10.04
N MET A 166 9.09 -5.42 -8.93
CA MET A 166 8.62 -6.67 -8.34
C MET A 166 7.43 -7.24 -9.13
N VAL A 167 7.27 -8.56 -9.12
CA VAL A 167 6.17 -9.26 -9.83
C VAL A 167 5.33 -10.02 -8.83
N THR A 168 4.04 -9.70 -8.72
CA THR A 168 3.14 -10.32 -7.72
C THR A 168 3.03 -11.84 -7.85
N ASP A 169 3.08 -12.39 -9.07
CA ASP A 169 3.01 -13.84 -9.31
C ASP A 169 4.31 -14.58 -8.94
N LYS A 170 5.38 -13.83 -8.67
CA LYS A 170 6.71 -14.29 -8.22
C LYS A 170 7.13 -13.53 -6.96
N MET A 171 6.20 -13.40 -6.01
CA MET A 171 6.39 -12.54 -4.84
C MET A 171 7.53 -13.00 -3.94
N GLU A 172 7.75 -14.31 -3.79
CA GLU A 172 8.85 -14.83 -2.98
C GLU A 172 10.20 -14.45 -3.59
N GLU A 173 10.38 -14.65 -4.90
CA GLU A 173 11.57 -14.18 -5.62
C GLU A 173 11.72 -12.66 -5.53
N SER A 174 10.61 -11.92 -5.67
CA SER A 174 10.61 -10.46 -5.60
C SER A 174 11.12 -9.95 -4.26
N ILE A 175 10.73 -10.61 -3.17
CA ILE A 175 11.11 -10.24 -1.81
C ILE A 175 12.56 -10.64 -1.51
N VAL A 176 13.03 -11.76 -2.05
CA VAL A 176 14.47 -12.11 -2.01
C VAL A 176 15.28 -11.05 -2.74
N LEU A 177 14.91 -10.66 -3.96
CA LEU A 177 15.64 -9.61 -4.69
C LEU A 177 15.61 -8.27 -3.94
N LEU A 178 14.46 -7.89 -3.38
CA LEU A 178 14.31 -6.68 -2.57
C LEU A 178 15.23 -6.68 -1.34
N LYS A 179 15.31 -7.81 -0.63
CA LYS A 179 16.22 -7.99 0.50
C LYS A 179 17.66 -7.65 0.12
N HIS A 180 18.14 -8.24 -0.97
CA HIS A 180 19.53 -8.07 -1.40
C HIS A 180 19.77 -6.65 -1.94
N LEU A 181 18.78 -6.05 -2.61
CA LEU A 181 18.85 -4.66 -3.06
C LEU A 181 19.01 -3.68 -1.90
N LEU A 182 18.20 -3.82 -0.85
CA LEU A 182 18.20 -2.90 0.30
C LEU A 182 19.14 -3.33 1.44
N CYS A 183 19.87 -4.43 1.27
CA CYS A 183 20.71 -5.04 2.32
C CYS A 183 19.95 -5.30 3.63
N TRP A 184 18.67 -5.67 3.52
CA TRP A 184 17.80 -5.92 4.67
C TRP A 184 18.00 -7.31 5.26
N ASP A 185 17.64 -7.48 6.53
CA ASP A 185 17.58 -8.79 7.17
C ASP A 185 16.21 -9.44 6.97
N TYR A 186 16.15 -10.77 7.10
CA TYR A 186 14.89 -11.51 6.98
C TYR A 186 13.79 -11.03 7.94
N ARG A 187 14.16 -10.46 9.09
CA ARG A 187 13.24 -9.90 10.08
C ARG A 187 12.62 -8.57 9.66
N ASP A 188 13.23 -7.88 8.70
CA ASP A 188 12.69 -6.66 8.07
C ASP A 188 11.71 -7.01 6.94
N LEU A 189 11.84 -8.21 6.35
CA LEU A 189 11.00 -8.70 5.24
C LEU A 189 9.68 -9.33 5.69
N VAL A 190 9.41 -9.41 6.99
CA VAL A 190 8.23 -10.09 7.50
C VAL A 190 6.98 -9.41 6.96
N PHE A 191 6.28 -10.13 6.09
CA PHE A 191 5.07 -9.64 5.47
C PHE A 191 3.87 -10.46 5.95
N LEU A 192 2.93 -9.79 6.60
CA LEU A 192 1.60 -10.36 6.76
C LEU A 192 0.86 -10.25 5.44
N LYS A 193 0.46 -11.39 4.89
CA LYS A 193 -0.42 -11.47 3.73
C LYS A 193 -1.80 -10.90 4.12
N ARG A 194 -2.02 -9.60 3.87
CA ARG A 194 -3.27 -8.89 4.20
C ARG A 194 -3.96 -8.48 2.88
N ASN A 195 -5.28 -8.66 2.82
CA ASN A 195 -6.12 -8.64 1.60
C ASN A 195 -5.91 -9.81 0.63
N SER A 196 -5.31 -10.92 1.06
CA SER A 196 -5.48 -12.16 0.31
C SER A 196 -6.96 -12.55 0.35
N ARG A 197 -7.60 -12.53 -0.81
CA ARG A 197 -8.96 -13.03 -0.96
C ARG A 197 -8.96 -14.54 -0.76
N ALA A 198 -9.98 -15.03 -0.05
CA ALA A 198 -10.24 -16.46 -0.01
C ALA A 198 -10.47 -16.98 -1.44
N LYS A 199 -9.97 -18.18 -1.77
CA LYS A 199 -9.98 -18.71 -3.15
C LYS A 199 -11.39 -18.76 -3.76
N ASN A 200 -12.43 -18.87 -2.93
CA ASN A 200 -13.83 -18.86 -3.33
C ASN A 200 -14.39 -17.46 -3.64
N LYS A 201 -13.73 -16.38 -3.23
CA LYS A 201 -14.10 -14.97 -3.54
C LYS A 201 -13.38 -14.42 -4.78
N ILE A 202 -12.54 -15.22 -5.43
CA ILE A 202 -11.83 -14.86 -6.66
C ILE A 202 -12.71 -15.31 -7.83
N GLN A 203 -13.09 -14.36 -8.70
CA GLN A 203 -13.82 -14.70 -9.91
C GLN A 203 -12.86 -15.41 -10.87
N LYS A 204 -13.19 -16.66 -11.22
CA LYS A 204 -12.40 -17.43 -12.19
C LYS A 204 -12.83 -16.99 -13.58
N LEU A 205 -11.94 -16.27 -14.28
CA LEU A 205 -12.11 -15.94 -15.69
C LEU A 205 -11.70 -17.14 -16.55
N SER A 206 -12.43 -17.40 -17.63
CA SER A 206 -11.99 -18.34 -18.65
C SER A 206 -10.74 -17.82 -19.37
N VAL A 207 -10.06 -18.70 -20.11
CA VAL A 207 -8.90 -18.30 -20.94
C VAL A 207 -9.30 -17.23 -21.95
N ASP A 208 -10.48 -17.37 -22.56
CA ASP A 208 -11.00 -16.41 -23.52
C ASP A 208 -11.31 -15.05 -22.87
N GLN A 209 -12.01 -15.05 -21.74
CA GLN A 209 -12.29 -13.84 -20.96
C GLN A 209 -11.01 -13.12 -20.51
N THR A 210 -10.01 -13.90 -20.07
CA THR A 210 -8.69 -13.36 -19.69
C THR A 210 -8.03 -12.69 -20.89
N ASN A 211 -8.05 -13.31 -22.06
CA ASN A 211 -7.45 -12.76 -23.28
C ASN A 211 -8.21 -11.53 -23.78
N LYS A 212 -9.54 -11.53 -23.70
CA LYS A 212 -10.39 -10.37 -24.00
C LYS A 212 -10.01 -9.19 -23.12
N LEU A 213 -9.87 -9.42 -21.82
CA LEU A 213 -9.49 -8.39 -20.87
C LEU A 213 -8.05 -7.87 -21.11
N ARG A 214 -7.09 -8.75 -21.43
CA ARG A 214 -5.73 -8.35 -21.81
C ARG A 214 -5.68 -7.48 -23.07
N ARG A 215 -6.50 -7.79 -24.09
CA ARG A 215 -6.60 -6.96 -25.30
C ARG A 215 -7.11 -5.56 -25.00
N TRP A 216 -8.11 -5.45 -24.14
CA TRP A 216 -8.61 -4.14 -23.71
C TRP A 216 -7.59 -3.39 -22.83
N LEU A 217 -6.88 -4.10 -21.95
CA LEU A 217 -5.77 -3.62 -21.12
C LEU A 217 -4.41 -3.67 -21.84
N LYS A 218 -4.36 -3.47 -23.17
CA LYS A 218 -3.16 -3.73 -23.99
C LYS A 218 -1.90 -3.04 -23.48
N ALA A 219 -2.02 -1.82 -22.94
CA ALA A 219 -0.87 -1.04 -22.50
C ALA A 219 -0.27 -1.61 -21.20
N ASP A 220 -1.12 -1.95 -20.23
CA ASP A 220 -0.69 -2.67 -19.02
C ASP A 220 -0.18 -4.09 -19.35
N ASN A 221 -0.77 -4.74 -20.35
CA ASN A 221 -0.31 -6.06 -20.81
C ASN A 221 1.08 -6.00 -21.44
N TYR A 222 1.37 -4.96 -22.22
CA TYR A 222 2.71 -4.70 -22.72
C TYR A 222 3.70 -4.43 -21.57
N LEU A 223 3.37 -3.51 -20.65
CA LEU A 223 4.16 -3.20 -19.44
C LEU A 223 4.51 -4.48 -18.66
N TYR A 224 3.48 -5.27 -18.30
CA TYR A 224 3.67 -6.49 -17.51
C TYR A 224 4.55 -7.50 -18.23
N THR A 225 4.34 -7.71 -19.54
CA THR A 225 5.10 -8.70 -20.32
C THR A 225 6.58 -8.32 -20.37
N LYS A 226 6.89 -7.06 -20.70
CA LYS A 226 8.28 -6.57 -20.79
C LYS A 226 8.99 -6.60 -19.44
N LEU A 227 8.38 -6.02 -18.39
CA LEU A 227 9.03 -5.92 -17.09
C LEU A 227 9.11 -7.28 -16.38
N ARG A 228 8.23 -8.23 -16.69
CA ARG A 228 8.38 -9.63 -16.24
C ARG A 228 9.59 -10.31 -16.88
N GLU A 229 9.85 -10.10 -18.18
CA GLU A 229 11.07 -10.62 -18.82
C GLU A 229 12.34 -10.04 -18.16
N VAL A 230 12.33 -8.74 -17.85
CA VAL A 230 13.42 -8.07 -17.12
C VAL A 230 13.59 -8.68 -15.73
N PHE A 231 12.50 -8.91 -15.02
CA PHE A 231 12.51 -9.56 -13.71
C PHE A 231 13.08 -10.98 -13.78
N ASP A 232 12.65 -11.78 -14.77
CA ASP A 232 13.11 -13.15 -14.94
C ASP A 232 14.63 -13.20 -15.21
N LYS A 233 15.18 -12.25 -15.99
CA LYS A 233 16.63 -12.07 -16.14
C LYS A 233 17.34 -11.70 -14.83
N LYS A 234 16.72 -10.89 -13.97
CA LYS A 234 17.28 -10.58 -12.63
C LYS A 234 17.31 -11.84 -11.75
N VAL A 235 16.28 -12.68 -11.81
CA VAL A 235 16.25 -14.00 -11.10
C VAL A 235 17.33 -14.93 -11.65
N GLU A 236 17.48 -15.02 -12.97
CA GLU A 236 18.53 -15.82 -13.61
C GLU A 236 19.93 -15.37 -13.17
N LYS A 237 20.19 -14.05 -13.20
CA LYS A 237 21.46 -13.45 -12.77
C LYS A 237 21.74 -13.69 -11.28
N PHE A 238 20.70 -13.71 -10.44
CA PHE A 238 20.83 -14.05 -9.02
C PHE A 238 21.20 -15.53 -8.81
N GLY A 239 20.78 -16.39 -9.73
CA GLY A 239 21.04 -17.82 -9.74
C GLY A 239 19.89 -18.63 -9.13
N TYR A 240 19.31 -19.55 -9.92
CA TYR A 240 18.12 -20.32 -9.52
C TYR A 240 18.33 -21.15 -8.24
N LYS A 241 19.50 -21.79 -8.08
CA LYS A 241 19.80 -22.57 -6.87
C LYS A 241 19.86 -21.68 -5.63
N LYS A 242 20.57 -20.55 -5.71
CA LYS A 242 20.67 -19.57 -4.62
C LYS A 242 19.29 -18.98 -4.30
N MET A 243 18.48 -18.69 -5.32
CA MET A 243 17.11 -18.20 -5.16
C MET A 243 16.26 -19.16 -4.34
N GLU A 244 16.31 -20.45 -4.67
CA GLU A 244 15.55 -21.47 -3.95
C GLU A 244 15.98 -21.60 -2.48
N GLU A 245 17.29 -21.57 -2.22
CA GLU A 245 17.83 -21.55 -0.84
C GLU A 245 17.36 -20.32 -0.04
N GLU A 246 17.37 -19.14 -0.64
CA GLU A 246 16.90 -17.90 0.01
C GLU A 246 15.39 -17.90 0.26
N LYS A 247 14.58 -18.47 -0.66
CA LYS A 247 13.14 -18.64 -0.44
C LYS A 247 12.82 -19.59 0.70
N GLN A 248 13.57 -20.70 0.82
CA GLN A 248 13.41 -21.64 1.93
C GLN A 248 13.72 -20.97 3.29
N LYS A 249 14.81 -20.18 3.35
CA LYS A 249 15.13 -19.39 4.55
C LYS A 249 14.05 -18.36 4.86
N LEU A 250 13.57 -17.64 3.84
CA LEU A 250 12.50 -16.66 3.97
C LEU A 250 11.24 -17.28 4.60
N SER A 251 10.80 -18.41 4.04
CA SER A 251 9.65 -19.17 4.54
C SER A 251 9.84 -19.67 5.97
N SER A 252 11.03 -20.20 6.30
CA SER A 252 11.37 -20.64 7.65
C SER A 252 11.28 -19.52 8.68
N VAL A 253 11.89 -18.35 8.39
CA VAL A 253 11.83 -17.18 9.28
C VAL A 253 10.40 -16.65 9.42
N MET A 254 9.63 -16.64 8.33
CA MET A 254 8.23 -16.23 8.38
C MET A 254 7.39 -17.13 9.27
N ASN A 255 7.54 -18.45 9.15
CA ASN A 255 6.80 -19.40 9.98
C ASN A 255 7.16 -19.24 11.47
N GLN A 256 8.44 -19.10 11.81
CA GLN A 256 8.89 -18.87 13.18
C GLN A 256 8.29 -17.60 13.79
N ILE A 257 8.26 -16.51 13.03
CA ILE A 257 7.71 -15.23 13.51
C ILE A 257 6.19 -15.30 13.64
N MET A 258 5.52 -15.97 12.70
CA MET A 258 4.07 -16.18 12.78
C MET A 258 3.68 -17.02 13.98
N GLU A 259 4.41 -18.10 14.28
CA GLU A 259 4.20 -18.94 15.47
C GLU A 259 4.43 -18.15 16.77
N GLY A 260 5.51 -17.35 16.83
CA GLY A 260 5.81 -16.47 17.96
C GLY A 260 4.70 -15.43 18.21
N CYS A 261 4.26 -14.72 17.16
CA CYS A 261 3.18 -13.73 17.27
C CYS A 261 1.84 -14.36 17.70
N LEU A 262 1.53 -15.58 17.23
CA LEU A 262 0.32 -16.30 17.66
C LEU A 262 0.38 -16.69 19.15
N SER A 263 1.57 -17.00 19.67
CA SER A 263 1.75 -17.32 21.09
C SER A 263 1.63 -16.09 22.00
N GLU A 264 2.16 -14.94 21.60
CA GLU A 264 2.02 -13.67 22.34
C GLU A 264 0.57 -13.15 22.32
N GLU A 265 -0.14 -13.29 21.20
CA GLU A 265 -1.57 -12.92 21.11
C GLU A 265 -2.43 -13.81 22.04
N GLN A 266 -2.09 -15.09 22.17
CA GLN A 266 -2.74 -16.00 23.12
C GLN A 266 -2.44 -15.65 24.58
N LEU A 267 -1.23 -15.19 24.89
CA LEU A 267 -0.84 -14.71 26.22
C LEU A 267 -1.55 -13.39 26.57
N MET A 268 -1.62 -12.45 25.62
CA MET A 268 -2.33 -11.18 25.79
C MET A 268 -3.84 -11.36 25.97
N LYS A 269 -4.47 -12.30 25.25
CA LYS A 269 -5.89 -12.66 25.45
C LYS A 269 -6.14 -13.27 26.82
N ARG A 270 -5.23 -14.12 27.32
CA ARG A 270 -5.31 -14.71 28.67
C ARG A 270 -5.17 -13.65 29.77
N ASP A 271 -4.29 -12.66 29.59
CA ASP A 271 -4.11 -11.56 30.56
C ASP A 271 -5.29 -10.58 30.58
N GLN A 272 -5.92 -10.30 29.43
CA GLN A 272 -7.16 -9.53 29.36
C GLN A 272 -8.32 -10.27 30.05
N THR A 273 -8.39 -11.60 29.91
CA THR A 273 -9.40 -12.42 30.58
C THR A 273 -9.20 -12.44 32.10
N LYS A 274 -7.94 -12.45 32.58
CA LYS A 274 -7.61 -12.34 34.01
C LYS A 274 -7.89 -10.96 34.61
N ARG A 275 -7.70 -9.88 33.84
CA ARG A 275 -8.04 -8.52 34.29
C ARG A 275 -9.54 -8.27 34.36
N ALA A 276 -10.32 -8.82 33.42
CA ALA A 276 -11.77 -8.71 33.41
C ALA A 276 -12.46 -9.47 34.57
N LEU A 277 -11.81 -10.49 35.13
CA LEU A 277 -12.32 -11.28 36.26
C LEU A 277 -12.07 -10.65 37.65
N ASN A 278 -11.30 -9.56 37.76
CA ASN A 278 -10.81 -9.03 39.04
C ASN A 278 -11.19 -7.57 39.36
N LEU A 279 -12.16 -6.96 38.66
CA LEU A 279 -12.65 -5.62 39.00
C LEU A 279 -14.19 -5.59 39.02
N ASN A 280 -14.75 -5.88 40.19
CA ASN A 280 -16.10 -5.44 40.58
C ASN A 280 -16.00 -4.03 41.19
N MET A 281 -16.59 -3.01 40.55
CA MET A 281 -17.05 -1.73 41.15
C MET A 281 -17.76 -0.87 40.06
N PRO A 282 -18.67 0.04 40.45
CA PRO A 282 -20.06 0.07 39.97
C PRO A 282 -20.38 1.10 38.90
N GLU A 283 -21.58 0.90 38.32
CA GLU A 283 -22.33 1.75 37.40
C GLU A 283 -22.48 3.20 37.86
N ALA A 284 -22.02 4.14 37.02
CA ALA A 284 -22.68 5.41 36.76
C ALA A 284 -22.10 6.01 35.47
N LEU A 285 -22.98 6.60 34.65
CA LEU A 285 -22.77 7.17 33.31
C LEU A 285 -22.90 6.15 32.17
N SER A 286 -24.10 5.59 32.07
CA SER A 286 -24.65 5.12 30.80
C SER A 286 -24.99 6.30 29.89
N ASP A 287 -24.95 6.00 28.59
CA ASP A 287 -25.64 6.67 27.49
C ASP A 287 -24.87 7.79 26.76
N ASP A 288 -23.98 7.36 25.86
CA ASP A 288 -24.22 7.55 24.43
C ASP A 288 -23.51 6.45 23.61
N VAL A 289 -24.29 5.42 23.31
CA VAL A 289 -23.93 4.27 22.48
C VAL A 289 -24.27 4.60 21.03
N PHE A 290 -23.28 4.80 20.17
CA PHE A 290 -23.45 4.54 18.74
C PHE A 290 -22.95 3.14 18.41
N VAL A 291 -23.95 2.28 18.20
CA VAL A 291 -23.86 0.89 17.76
C VAL A 291 -23.26 0.84 16.35
N GLU A 292 -22.01 0.38 16.21
CA GLU A 292 -21.58 -0.26 14.98
C GLU A 292 -22.01 -1.73 15.03
N ASN A 293 -22.95 -2.09 14.16
CA ASN A 293 -23.48 -3.43 14.02
C ASN A 293 -22.36 -4.44 13.74
N GLU A 294 -22.22 -5.40 14.65
CA GLU A 294 -21.46 -6.63 14.49
C GLU A 294 -22.00 -7.46 13.32
N VAL A 295 -21.35 -7.43 12.16
CA VAL A 295 -21.30 -8.57 11.23
C VAL A 295 -19.95 -8.59 10.48
N ASP A 296 -18.88 -9.03 11.14
CA ASP A 296 -18.00 -10.10 10.63
C ASP A 296 -16.91 -10.40 11.67
N LYS A 297 -16.98 -11.58 12.30
CA LYS A 297 -16.01 -12.06 13.28
C LYS A 297 -14.67 -12.29 12.60
N GLY A 298 -13.72 -11.37 12.77
CA GLY A 298 -12.39 -11.59 12.25
C GLY A 298 -11.30 -10.56 12.52
N GLN A 299 -11.34 -9.71 13.55
CA GLN A 299 -10.32 -8.66 13.67
C GLN A 299 -9.94 -8.27 15.12
N ASN A 300 -8.92 -8.92 15.68
CA ASN A 300 -8.09 -8.32 16.75
C ASN A 300 -6.59 -8.43 16.45
N LYS A 301 -6.22 -8.34 15.16
CA LYS A 301 -4.84 -8.22 14.66
C LYS A 301 -4.36 -6.75 14.56
N TYR A 302 -5.21 -5.79 14.92
CA TYR A 302 -5.11 -4.39 14.46
C TYR A 302 -4.76 -3.37 15.54
N GLY A 303 -4.64 -3.78 16.81
CA GLY A 303 -4.17 -2.89 17.89
C GLY A 303 -2.71 -2.48 17.70
N ILE A 304 -1.83 -3.46 17.46
CA ILE A 304 -0.37 -3.28 17.42
C ILE A 304 0.09 -2.38 16.25
N GLU A 305 -0.58 -2.45 15.10
CA GLU A 305 -0.22 -1.69 13.89
C GLU A 305 -0.65 -0.21 13.97
N LYS A 306 -1.81 0.05 14.59
CA LYS A 306 -2.23 1.41 14.95
C LYS A 306 -1.25 2.02 15.96
N ASP A 307 -0.81 1.25 16.94
CA ASP A 307 0.16 1.70 17.93
C ASP A 307 1.52 2.03 17.32
N LEU A 308 2.04 1.25 16.36
CA LEU A 308 3.31 1.55 15.68
C LEU A 308 3.26 2.82 14.84
N THR A 309 2.18 3.01 14.07
CA THR A 309 1.97 4.22 13.25
C THR A 309 1.81 5.45 14.13
N HIS A 310 1.03 5.32 15.21
CA HIS A 310 0.84 6.38 16.19
C HIS A 310 2.13 6.71 16.95
N ASN A 311 2.93 5.70 17.33
CA ASN A 311 4.21 5.88 18.02
C ASN A 311 5.30 6.47 17.11
N LEU A 312 5.32 6.12 15.82
CA LEU A 312 6.20 6.78 14.86
C LEU A 312 5.80 8.22 14.64
N TRP A 313 4.50 8.47 14.44
CA TRP A 313 3.97 9.81 14.34
C TRP A 313 4.31 10.63 15.60
N ARG A 314 4.13 10.05 16.80
CA ARG A 314 4.47 10.67 18.09
C ARG A 314 5.97 10.90 18.26
N ARG A 315 6.84 9.94 17.93
CA ARG A 315 8.31 10.10 18.06
C ARG A 315 8.87 11.09 17.06
N GLN A 316 8.43 11.02 15.80
CA GLN A 316 8.77 12.03 14.82
C GLN A 316 8.27 13.40 15.31
N ASN A 317 7.06 13.51 15.86
CA ASN A 317 6.58 14.74 16.51
C ASN A 317 7.40 15.19 17.73
N LEU A 318 7.87 14.30 18.58
CA LEU A 318 8.70 14.67 19.73
C LEU A 318 10.08 15.17 19.32
N ARG A 319 10.68 14.60 18.27
CA ARG A 319 11.89 15.15 17.64
C ARG A 319 11.63 16.52 17.02
N ARG A 320 10.52 16.65 16.30
CA ARG A 320 10.03 17.92 15.73
C ARG A 320 9.89 19.02 16.80
N LEU A 321 9.58 18.67 18.06
CA LEU A 321 9.46 19.59 19.18
C LEU A 321 10.80 19.88 19.88
N ALA A 322 11.72 18.91 19.93
CA ALA A 322 13.03 19.08 20.57
C ALA A 322 13.97 20.01 19.77
N GLU A 323 13.75 20.15 18.46
CA GLU A 323 14.55 21.02 17.59
C GLU A 323 13.98 22.45 17.45
N LYS A 324 12.76 22.71 17.95
CA LYS A 324 12.18 24.06 18.06
C LYS A 324 12.38 24.61 19.48
N ASN A 325 12.84 25.86 19.60
CA ASN A 325 12.82 26.59 20.87
C ASN A 325 11.40 26.53 21.48
N VAL A 326 11.35 26.16 22.76
CA VAL A 326 10.17 25.75 23.56
C VAL A 326 9.04 26.81 23.64
N ASN A 327 9.23 28.02 23.12
CA ASN A 327 8.29 29.13 23.31
C ASN A 327 7.18 29.29 22.25
N GLU A 328 7.21 28.56 21.14
CA GLU A 328 6.15 28.64 20.10
C GLU A 328 5.13 27.48 20.15
N SER A 329 5.38 26.44 20.95
CA SER A 329 4.60 25.19 20.93
C SER A 329 3.28 25.23 21.73
N LEU A 330 2.98 26.29 22.47
CA LEU A 330 1.78 26.33 23.33
C LEU A 330 0.51 26.82 22.60
N GLY A 331 0.63 27.45 21.43
CA GLY A 331 -0.52 28.03 20.71
C GLY A 331 -1.23 27.12 19.71
N PHE A 332 -0.67 25.95 19.37
CA PHE A 332 -1.19 25.12 18.26
C PHE A 332 -1.95 23.86 18.71
N PHE A 333 -1.86 23.48 19.98
CA PHE A 333 -2.54 22.29 20.51
C PHE A 333 -3.98 22.56 20.96
N SER A 334 -4.43 23.82 21.06
CA SER A 334 -5.83 24.14 21.39
C SER A 334 -6.82 23.70 20.31
N ASP A 335 -6.38 23.65 19.05
CA ASP A 335 -7.28 23.52 17.89
C ASP A 335 -7.46 22.07 17.43
N PHE A 336 -6.69 21.12 18.00
CA PHE A 336 -6.68 19.71 17.60
C PHE A 336 -6.85 18.71 18.76
N LEU A 337 -7.09 19.19 19.98
CA LEU A 337 -7.51 18.34 21.09
C LEU A 337 -9.05 18.24 21.10
N PRO A 338 -9.63 17.06 21.34
CA PRO A 338 -11.03 16.96 21.74
C PRO A 338 -11.26 17.86 22.96
N SER A 339 -12.39 18.58 22.99
CA SER A 339 -12.77 19.59 24.00
C SER A 339 -12.51 19.13 25.44
N ASP A 340 -12.60 17.84 25.70
CA ASP A 340 -12.57 17.24 27.04
C ASP A 340 -11.15 17.05 27.60
N VAL A 341 -10.10 17.39 26.85
CA VAL A 341 -8.69 17.36 27.31
C VAL A 341 -8.15 18.77 27.61
N SER A 342 -8.86 19.83 27.20
CA SER A 342 -8.41 21.21 27.36
C SER A 342 -8.45 21.73 28.80
N GLU A 343 -9.26 21.13 29.69
CA GLU A 343 -9.43 21.61 31.07
C GLU A 343 -8.42 21.04 32.10
N LYS A 344 -7.51 20.15 31.71
CA LYS A 344 -6.53 19.55 32.66
C LYS A 344 -5.10 20.08 32.55
N VAL A 345 -4.86 21.16 31.81
CA VAL A 345 -3.52 21.77 31.67
C VAL A 345 -3.47 23.23 32.17
N SER A 346 -4.44 23.64 32.99
CA SER A 346 -4.37 24.91 33.72
C SER A 346 -4.50 24.69 35.22
N LEU A 347 -3.44 24.11 35.82
CA LEU A 347 -2.79 24.47 37.10
C LEU A 347 -1.68 23.46 37.46
#